data_AF-A0A086ATI9-F1
#
_entry.id   AF-A0A086ATI9-F1
#
_cell.length_a   1.000
_cell.length_b   1.000
_cell.length_c   1.000
_cell.angle_alpha   90.00
_cell.angle_beta   90.00
_cell.angle_gamma   90.00
#
_symmetry.space_group_name_H-M   'P 1'
#
loop_
_entity.id
_entity.type
_entity.pdbx_description
1 polymer ?
#
loop_
_entity_poly.entity_id
_entity_poly.type
_entity_poly.pdbx_seq_one_letter_code
_entity_poly.pdbx_strand_id
1 'polypeptide(L)'
;MLFKGVHLQGIKSGEITLAFRKWQKVSVKTGSLLHTSVGLLEIGKIEAVSENDISDKEAVQAGFTEKKQLLKSFTHNSTGTIFKISVRYHAEDPRIKLREQTGLSEQQFEELKGRLERLDLYSKQGHWTEKILLTIKDNPNLHAIGIAKLTGFEKEWLKLNIRKLKNLGLTISHNVGYRLSPLGEHFIEELKGEQ
;
A
#
# COMPACT_ATOMS: atom_id res chain seq x y z
N MET A 1 0.79 8.64 4.50
CA MET A 1 -0.05 9.70 3.91
C MET A 1 -1.13 9.07 3.04
N LEU A 2 -2.38 9.53 3.10
CA LEU A 2 -3.49 9.03 2.27
C LEU A 2 -3.98 10.14 1.33
N PHE A 3 -4.43 9.74 0.14
CA PHE A 3 -5.05 10.58 -0.87
C PHE A 3 -6.42 10.03 -1.21
N LYS A 4 -7.37 10.93 -1.51
CA LYS A 4 -8.66 10.54 -2.09
C LYS A 4 -8.44 10.08 -3.53
N GLY A 5 -9.28 9.16 -4.03
CA GLY A 5 -9.17 8.62 -5.39
C GLY A 5 -9.13 9.72 -6.46
N VAL A 6 -9.96 10.75 -6.32
CA VAL A 6 -9.98 11.91 -7.22
C VAL A 6 -8.63 12.66 -7.26
N HIS A 7 -7.98 12.85 -6.13
CA HIS A 7 -6.67 13.51 -6.10
C HIS A 7 -5.57 12.62 -6.68
N LEU A 8 -5.67 11.30 -6.50
CA LEU A 8 -4.72 10.36 -7.10
C LEU A 8 -4.76 10.41 -8.63
N GLN A 9 -5.95 10.50 -9.22
CA GLN A 9 -6.07 10.64 -10.67
C GLN A 9 -5.50 11.97 -11.18
N GLY A 10 -5.78 13.08 -10.48
CA GLY A 10 -5.17 14.38 -10.80
C GLY A 10 -3.64 14.37 -10.69
N ILE A 11 -3.07 13.62 -9.74
CA ILE A 11 -1.60 13.47 -9.66
C ILE A 11 -1.07 12.61 -10.81
N LYS A 12 -1.82 11.58 -11.21
CA LYS A 12 -1.45 10.72 -12.35
C LYS A 12 -1.48 11.47 -13.68
N SER A 13 -2.46 12.34 -13.90
CA SER A 13 -2.54 13.20 -15.10
C SER A 13 -1.57 14.37 -15.07
N GLY A 14 -1.04 14.74 -13.91
CA GLY A 14 -0.16 15.89 -13.72
C GLY A 14 -0.89 17.20 -13.41
N GLU A 15 -2.22 17.19 -13.34
CA GLU A 15 -3.04 18.34 -12.93
C GLU A 15 -2.79 18.73 -11.47
N ILE A 16 -2.54 17.75 -10.60
CA ILE A 16 -2.21 17.96 -9.19
C ILE A 16 -0.72 17.67 -8.98
N THR A 17 0.02 18.69 -8.55
CA THR A 17 1.47 18.61 -8.31
C THR A 17 1.85 18.95 -6.86
N LEU A 18 0.89 19.43 -6.07
CA LEU A 18 1.09 19.77 -4.67
C LEU A 18 0.14 18.98 -3.76
N ALA A 19 0.57 18.81 -2.52
CA ALA A 19 -0.27 18.32 -1.45
C ALA A 19 0.05 19.09 -0.17
N PHE A 20 -1.00 19.51 0.53
CA PHE A 20 -0.86 20.19 1.82
C PHE A 20 -1.31 19.29 2.96
N ARG A 21 -0.54 19.24 4.05
CA ARG A 21 -0.88 18.46 5.24
C ARG A 21 -0.54 19.23 6.50
N LYS A 22 -1.48 19.26 7.45
CA LYS A 22 -1.27 19.83 8.79
C LYS A 22 -0.89 18.70 9.74
N TRP A 23 0.38 18.66 10.17
CA TRP A 23 0.94 17.60 11.00
C TRP A 23 1.83 18.17 12.11
N GLN A 24 1.87 17.47 13.25
CA GLN A 24 2.87 17.72 14.30
C GLN A 24 4.27 17.22 13.91
N LYS A 25 4.32 16.09 13.18
CA LYS A 25 5.56 15.48 12.72
C LYS A 25 5.40 14.99 11.29
N VAL A 26 6.40 15.29 10.46
CA VAL A 26 6.43 14.83 9.06
C VAL A 26 6.55 13.30 9.03
N SER A 27 5.63 12.64 8.33
CA SER A 27 5.56 11.17 8.23
C SER A 27 6.14 10.60 6.92
N VAL A 28 6.60 11.46 6.02
CA VAL A 28 7.16 11.11 4.71
C VAL A 28 8.52 11.79 4.52
N LYS A 29 9.33 11.29 3.59
CA LYS A 29 10.65 11.86 3.28
C LYS A 29 10.70 12.31 1.83
N THR A 30 11.42 13.40 1.56
CA THR A 30 11.77 13.80 0.20
C THR A 30 12.48 12.63 -0.52
N GLY A 31 12.12 12.38 -1.77
CA GLY A 31 12.60 11.27 -2.60
C GLY A 31 11.94 9.91 -2.29
N SER A 32 11.06 9.82 -1.28
CA SER A 32 10.38 8.54 -0.99
C SER A 32 9.26 8.25 -1.98
N LEU A 33 9.04 6.96 -2.26
CA LEU A 33 7.95 6.47 -3.10
C LEU A 33 6.79 5.99 -2.24
N LEU A 34 5.58 6.45 -2.60
CA LEU A 34 4.33 6.05 -1.98
C LEU A 34 3.57 5.12 -2.93
N HIS A 35 3.28 3.90 -2.47
CA HIS A 35 2.36 3.01 -3.17
C HIS A 35 0.92 3.49 -3.01
N THR A 36 0.22 3.69 -4.13
CA THR A 36 -1.18 4.11 -4.18
C THR A 36 -1.98 3.20 -5.12
N SER A 37 -3.30 3.41 -5.20
CA SER A 37 -4.14 2.66 -6.14
C SER A 37 -3.89 2.98 -7.61
N VAL A 38 -3.20 4.09 -7.93
CA VAL A 38 -2.89 4.50 -9.30
C VAL A 38 -1.45 4.21 -9.71
N GLY A 39 -0.64 3.65 -8.80
CA GLY A 39 0.79 3.38 -8.99
C GLY A 39 1.65 3.97 -7.88
N LEU A 40 2.92 4.16 -8.20
CA LEU A 40 3.91 4.81 -7.36
C LEU A 40 3.85 6.32 -7.56
N LEU A 41 3.75 7.05 -6.45
CA LEU A 41 3.91 8.50 -6.41
C LEU A 41 5.23 8.85 -5.73
N GLU A 42 5.94 9.83 -6.23
CA GLU A 42 7.15 10.35 -5.61
C GLU A 42 6.83 11.56 -4.74
N ILE A 43 7.38 11.56 -3.53
CA ILE A 43 7.35 12.70 -2.63
C ILE A 43 8.55 13.59 -2.93
N GLY A 44 8.30 14.76 -3.48
CA GLY A 44 9.31 15.78 -3.75
C GLY A 44 9.61 16.64 -2.51
N LYS A 45 9.86 17.92 -2.74
CA LYS A 45 10.21 18.89 -1.70
C LYS A 45 9.11 19.02 -0.65
N ILE A 46 9.51 19.09 0.62
CA ILE A 46 8.62 19.28 1.78
C ILE A 46 9.03 20.57 2.46
N GLU A 47 8.08 21.50 2.62
CA GLU A 47 8.34 22.82 3.20
C GLU A 47 7.28 23.15 4.26
N ALA A 48 7.72 23.65 5.42
CA ALA A 48 6.81 24.22 6.40
C ALA A 48 6.34 25.59 5.93
N VAL A 49 5.04 25.82 5.91
CA VAL A 49 4.41 27.07 5.47
C VAL A 49 3.35 27.51 6.47
N SER A 50 3.08 28.82 6.54
CA SER A 50 1.93 29.34 7.28
C SER A 50 0.68 29.35 6.40
N GLU A 51 -0.49 29.54 7.00
CA GLU A 51 -1.74 29.70 6.24
C GLU A 51 -1.68 30.92 5.30
N ASN A 52 -0.94 31.96 5.66
CA ASN A 52 -0.83 33.19 4.86
C ASN A 52 0.01 33.00 3.59
N ASP A 53 0.97 32.08 3.63
CA ASP A 53 1.89 31.83 2.52
C ASP A 53 1.27 31.00 1.38
N ILE A 54 0.10 30.40 1.64
CA ILE A 54 -0.60 29.58 0.65
C ILE A 54 -1.44 30.48 -0.26
N SER A 55 -1.23 30.36 -1.57
CA SER A 55 -2.02 31.05 -2.60
C SER A 55 -3.17 30.20 -3.14
N ASP A 56 -4.18 30.83 -3.76
CA ASP A 56 -5.24 30.11 -4.48
C ASP A 56 -4.70 29.27 -5.65
N LYS A 57 -3.65 29.74 -6.31
CA LYS A 57 -2.97 29.00 -7.38
C LYS A 57 -2.39 27.68 -6.88
N GLU A 58 -1.76 27.68 -5.70
CA GLU A 58 -1.23 26.47 -5.09
C GLU A 58 -2.34 25.55 -4.57
N ALA A 59 -3.46 26.12 -4.11
CA ALA A 59 -4.63 25.33 -3.74
C ALA A 59 -5.20 24.57 -4.96
N VAL A 60 -5.24 25.21 -6.13
CA VAL A 60 -5.62 24.58 -7.42
C VAL A 60 -4.66 23.47 -7.80
N GLN A 61 -3.34 23.71 -7.68
CA GLN A 61 -2.32 22.68 -7.88
C GLN A 61 -2.39 21.52 -6.86
N ALA A 62 -3.14 21.68 -5.77
CA ALA A 62 -3.42 20.63 -4.80
C ALA A 62 -4.79 19.95 -4.98
N GLY A 63 -5.52 20.30 -6.05
CA GLY A 63 -6.83 19.73 -6.38
C GLY A 63 -8.02 20.42 -5.71
N PHE A 64 -7.86 21.64 -5.21
CA PHE A 64 -8.92 22.44 -4.60
C PHE A 64 -9.34 23.60 -5.52
N THR A 65 -10.55 24.11 -5.37
CA THR A 65 -11.00 25.27 -6.15
C THR A 65 -10.39 26.58 -5.66
N GLU A 66 -10.11 26.68 -4.36
CA GLU A 66 -9.59 27.89 -3.70
C GLU A 66 -8.89 27.55 -2.38
N LYS A 67 -8.07 28.48 -1.87
CA LYS A 67 -7.36 28.38 -0.59
C LYS A 67 -8.30 28.08 0.56
N LYS A 68 -9.47 28.73 0.59
CA LYS A 68 -10.47 28.53 1.67
C LYS A 68 -10.97 27.08 1.73
N GLN A 69 -11.16 26.43 0.58
CA GLN A 69 -11.54 25.02 0.52
C GLN A 69 -10.41 24.11 1.02
N LEU A 70 -9.17 24.42 0.64
CA LEU A 70 -7.99 23.71 1.12
C LEU A 70 -7.84 23.81 2.65
N LEU A 71 -7.95 25.03 3.22
CA LEU A 71 -7.84 25.23 4.66
C LEU A 71 -8.95 24.49 5.44
N LYS A 72 -10.19 24.50 4.93
CA LYS A 72 -11.31 23.71 5.49
C LYS A 72 -11.08 22.20 5.42
N SER A 73 -10.19 21.72 4.55
CA SER A 73 -9.89 20.28 4.43
C SER A 73 -9.01 19.77 5.56
N PHE A 74 -8.30 20.66 6.27
CA PHE A 74 -7.60 20.29 7.49
C PHE A 74 -8.64 19.99 8.57
N THR A 75 -8.61 18.78 9.12
CA THR A 75 -9.56 18.38 10.16
C THR A 75 -9.48 19.33 11.35
N HIS A 76 -10.60 19.67 11.98
CA HIS A 76 -10.65 20.62 13.11
C HIS A 76 -9.70 20.24 14.27
N ASN A 77 -9.37 18.95 14.42
CA ASN A 77 -8.45 18.46 15.46
C ASN A 77 -6.99 18.37 14.98
N SER A 78 -6.67 18.84 13.77
CA SER A 78 -5.29 18.87 13.27
C SER A 78 -4.54 20.05 13.89
N THR A 79 -3.84 19.78 14.97
CA THR A 79 -2.82 20.68 15.51
C THR A 79 -1.50 20.46 14.76
N GLY A 80 -0.71 21.52 14.58
CA GLY A 80 0.65 21.43 14.04
C GLY A 80 0.89 22.32 12.82
N THR A 81 2.05 22.10 12.20
CA THR A 81 2.57 22.89 11.08
C THR A 81 1.94 22.42 9.76
N ILE A 82 1.65 23.36 8.87
CA ILE A 82 1.23 23.03 7.51
C ILE A 82 2.48 22.78 6.69
N PHE A 83 2.53 21.62 6.05
CA PHE A 83 3.56 21.25 5.11
C PHE A 83 3.02 21.32 3.68
N LYS A 84 3.71 22.09 2.82
CA LYS A 84 3.60 22.04 1.37
C LYS A 84 4.50 20.93 0.86
N ILE A 85 3.92 19.98 0.13
CA ILE A 85 4.61 18.78 -0.35
C ILE A 85 4.47 18.72 -1.87
N SER A 86 5.56 18.70 -2.61
CA SER A 86 5.53 18.42 -4.05
C SER A 86 5.27 16.93 -4.27
N VAL A 87 4.39 16.59 -5.20
CA VAL A 87 4.06 15.21 -5.54
C VAL A 87 4.02 15.04 -7.05
N ARG A 88 4.46 13.89 -7.54
CA ARG A 88 4.32 13.52 -8.95
C ARG A 88 4.07 12.04 -9.10
N TYR A 89 3.42 11.67 -10.19
CA TYR A 89 3.40 10.28 -10.63
C TYR A 89 4.82 9.82 -11.00
N HIS A 90 5.18 8.62 -10.57
CA HIS A 90 6.51 8.05 -10.79
C HIS A 90 6.45 6.85 -11.74
N ALA A 91 5.64 5.84 -11.42
CA ALA A 91 5.53 4.62 -12.21
C ALA A 91 4.26 3.83 -11.88
N GLU A 92 3.95 2.81 -12.68
CA GLU A 92 2.95 1.80 -12.33
C GLU A 92 3.34 1.04 -11.06
N ASP A 93 2.38 0.42 -10.39
CA ASP A 93 2.67 -0.40 -9.21
C ASP A 93 3.41 -1.67 -9.65
N PRO A 94 4.70 -1.86 -9.29
CA PRO A 94 5.49 -3.01 -9.73
C PRO A 94 4.88 -4.34 -9.26
N ARG A 95 4.05 -4.31 -8.20
CA ARG A 95 3.34 -5.50 -7.69
C ARG A 95 2.30 -6.03 -8.67
N ILE A 96 1.83 -5.22 -9.62
CA ILE A 96 0.91 -5.70 -10.67
C ILE A 96 1.65 -6.70 -11.55
N LYS A 97 2.85 -6.40 -12.01
CA LYS A 97 3.61 -7.35 -12.84
C LYS A 97 3.88 -8.65 -12.09
N LEU A 98 4.28 -8.57 -10.82
CA LEU A 98 4.53 -9.76 -9.99
C LEU A 98 3.27 -10.62 -9.84
N ARG A 99 2.15 -10.02 -9.44
CA ARG A 99 0.95 -10.80 -9.10
C ARG A 99 0.32 -11.50 -10.31
N GLU A 100 0.46 -10.95 -11.51
CA GLU A 100 -0.10 -11.53 -12.75
C GLU A 100 0.82 -12.62 -13.36
N GLN A 101 1.99 -12.89 -12.78
CA GLN A 101 2.83 -14.01 -13.23
C GLN A 101 2.12 -15.35 -12.99
N THR A 102 2.11 -16.22 -14.00
CA THR A 102 1.53 -17.57 -13.94
C THR A 102 2.58 -18.67 -14.09
N GLY A 103 3.86 -18.30 -13.91
CA GLY A 103 5.00 -19.18 -14.12
C GLY A 103 6.21 -18.60 -13.39
N LEU A 104 6.95 -19.46 -12.71
CA LEU A 104 8.24 -19.15 -12.09
C LEU A 104 9.32 -20.02 -12.73
N SER A 105 10.53 -19.47 -12.89
CA SER A 105 11.69 -20.34 -13.04
C SER A 105 12.04 -20.96 -11.69
N GLU A 106 12.73 -22.09 -11.72
CA GLU A 106 13.20 -22.80 -10.51
C GLU A 106 13.97 -21.87 -9.55
N GLN A 107 14.82 -21.00 -10.09
CA GLN A 107 15.54 -19.98 -9.31
C GLN A 107 14.60 -18.96 -8.65
N GLN A 108 13.55 -18.51 -9.36
CA GLN A 108 12.59 -17.55 -8.82
C GLN A 108 11.71 -18.19 -7.74
N PHE A 109 11.32 -19.44 -7.94
CA PHE A 109 10.59 -20.23 -6.94
C PHE A 109 11.39 -20.36 -5.65
N GLU A 110 12.65 -20.81 -5.73
CA GLU A 110 13.53 -20.94 -4.56
C GLU A 110 13.80 -19.61 -3.86
N GLU A 111 13.97 -18.51 -4.61
CA GLU A 111 14.12 -17.18 -4.02
C GLU A 111 12.85 -16.76 -3.25
N LEU A 112 11.67 -17.02 -3.81
CA LEU A 112 10.39 -16.70 -3.20
C LEU A 112 10.11 -17.55 -1.96
N LYS A 113 10.40 -18.86 -2.03
CA LYS A 113 10.35 -19.80 -0.92
C LYS A 113 11.25 -19.36 0.23
N GLY A 114 12.53 -19.06 -0.06
CA GLY A 114 13.46 -18.54 0.94
C GLY A 114 13.08 -17.16 1.52
N ARG A 115 12.30 -16.35 0.80
CA ARG A 115 11.69 -15.12 1.37
C ARG A 115 10.57 -15.47 2.36
N LEU A 116 9.72 -16.45 2.07
CA LEU A 116 8.66 -16.89 2.98
C LEU A 116 9.22 -17.58 4.23
N GLU A 117 10.21 -18.46 4.07
CA GLU A 117 10.89 -19.12 5.19
C GLU A 117 11.52 -18.10 6.15
N ARG A 118 12.13 -17.04 5.62
CA ARG A 118 12.62 -15.93 6.47
C ARG A 118 11.49 -15.24 7.22
N LEU A 119 10.35 -15.01 6.59
CA LEU A 119 9.19 -14.41 7.26
C LEU A 119 8.64 -15.30 8.38
N ASP A 120 8.70 -16.61 8.20
CA ASP A 120 8.30 -17.60 9.19
C ASP A 120 9.31 -17.66 10.35
N LEU A 121 10.61 -17.69 10.06
CA LEU A 121 11.68 -17.73 11.05
C LEU A 121 11.64 -16.53 12.03
N TYR A 122 11.35 -15.33 11.52
CA TYR A 122 11.25 -14.13 12.35
C TYR A 122 9.88 -13.96 13.05
N SER A 123 8.95 -14.89 12.86
CA SER A 123 7.63 -14.84 13.48
C SER A 123 7.63 -15.46 14.87
N LYS A 124 7.08 -14.74 15.85
CA LYS A 124 6.80 -15.29 17.19
C LYS A 124 5.65 -16.30 17.22
N GLN A 125 4.91 -16.44 16.12
CA GLN A 125 3.75 -17.34 16.02
C GLN A 125 4.03 -18.60 15.17
N GLY A 126 5.31 -18.91 14.94
CA GLY A 126 5.73 -20.04 14.11
C GLY A 126 5.50 -19.82 12.62
N HIS A 127 5.52 -20.93 11.87
CA HIS A 127 5.36 -20.94 10.42
C HIS A 127 3.93 -20.61 10.05
N TRP A 128 3.74 -19.43 9.45
CA TRP A 128 2.45 -18.82 9.20
C TRP A 128 2.17 -18.62 7.72
N THR A 129 3.21 -18.45 6.89
CA THR A 129 3.04 -18.02 5.49
C THR A 129 2.19 -19.02 4.71
N GLU A 130 2.57 -20.30 4.70
CA GLU A 130 1.83 -21.39 4.05
C GLU A 130 0.40 -21.52 4.59
N LYS A 131 0.24 -21.57 5.92
CA LYS A 131 -1.07 -21.67 6.58
C LYS A 131 -2.02 -20.56 6.12
N ILE A 132 -1.53 -19.33 6.03
CA ILE A 132 -2.33 -18.19 5.56
C ILE A 132 -2.63 -18.29 4.08
N LEU A 133 -1.64 -18.61 3.25
CA LEU A 133 -1.83 -18.73 1.80
C LEU A 133 -2.89 -19.80 1.47
N LEU A 134 -2.80 -20.97 2.11
CA LEU A 134 -3.80 -22.04 1.99
C LEU A 134 -5.18 -21.59 2.47
N THR A 135 -5.26 -20.93 3.63
CA THR A 135 -6.55 -20.44 4.14
C THR A 135 -7.20 -19.43 3.18
N ILE A 136 -6.41 -18.54 2.57
CA ILE A 136 -6.89 -17.57 1.58
C ILE A 136 -7.32 -18.28 0.29
N LYS A 137 -6.58 -19.29 -0.17
CA LYS A 137 -6.91 -20.12 -1.33
C LYS A 137 -8.27 -20.80 -1.16
N ASP A 138 -8.48 -21.41 0.00
CA ASP A 138 -9.68 -22.19 0.29
C ASP A 138 -10.90 -21.30 0.61
N ASN A 139 -10.68 -20.02 0.91
CA ASN A 139 -11.72 -19.06 1.32
C ASN A 139 -11.58 -17.72 0.57
N PRO A 140 -11.73 -17.69 -0.76
CA PRO A 140 -11.58 -16.47 -1.54
C PRO A 140 -12.60 -15.41 -1.11
N ASN A 141 -12.13 -14.15 -1.02
CA ASN A 141 -12.88 -12.98 -0.55
C ASN A 141 -13.25 -12.99 0.94
N LEU A 142 -12.73 -13.93 1.73
CA LEU A 142 -12.93 -13.91 3.17
C LEU A 142 -12.20 -12.74 3.82
N HIS A 143 -12.94 -12.00 4.66
CA HIS A 143 -12.43 -10.83 5.37
C HIS A 143 -11.50 -11.24 6.52
N ALA A 144 -10.67 -10.29 7.00
CA ALA A 144 -9.63 -10.56 7.99
C ALA A 144 -10.14 -11.22 9.29
N ILE A 145 -11.37 -10.91 9.72
CA ILE A 145 -11.97 -11.53 10.92
C ILE A 145 -12.24 -13.03 10.67
N GLY A 146 -12.72 -13.39 9.48
CA GLY A 146 -12.92 -14.79 9.10
C GLY A 146 -11.60 -15.56 9.05
N ILE A 147 -10.58 -14.98 8.39
CA ILE A 147 -9.23 -15.58 8.34
C ILE A 147 -8.65 -15.75 9.76
N ALA A 148 -8.85 -14.77 10.66
CA ALA A 148 -8.45 -14.87 12.06
C ALA A 148 -9.09 -16.07 12.76
N LYS A 149 -10.40 -16.27 12.58
CA LYS A 149 -11.12 -17.41 13.17
C LYS A 149 -10.59 -18.76 12.67
N LEU A 150 -10.28 -18.86 11.38
CA LEU A 150 -9.80 -20.11 10.78
C LEU A 150 -8.35 -20.42 11.15
N THR A 151 -7.50 -19.39 11.24
CA THR A 151 -6.06 -19.57 11.48
C THR A 151 -5.66 -19.54 12.94
N GLY A 152 -6.49 -18.95 13.81
CA GLY A 152 -6.16 -18.64 15.20
C GLY A 152 -5.25 -17.41 15.38
N PHE A 153 -4.87 -16.74 14.29
CA PHE A 153 -4.02 -15.55 14.36
C PHE A 153 -4.83 -14.28 14.65
N GLU A 154 -4.24 -13.40 15.45
CA GLU A 154 -4.80 -12.08 15.75
C GLU A 154 -5.02 -11.24 14.47
N LYS A 155 -6.16 -10.57 14.39
CA LYS A 155 -6.60 -9.84 13.17
C LYS A 155 -5.61 -8.77 12.71
N GLU A 156 -5.11 -7.94 13.64
CA GLU A 156 -4.21 -6.85 13.26
C GLU A 156 -2.82 -7.37 12.88
N TRP A 157 -2.38 -8.46 13.52
CA TRP A 157 -1.19 -9.19 13.12
C TRP A 157 -1.34 -9.78 11.71
N LEU A 158 -2.50 -10.38 11.40
CA LEU A 158 -2.83 -10.90 10.07
C LEU A 158 -2.74 -9.82 9.00
N LYS A 159 -3.39 -8.66 9.20
CA LYS A 159 -3.34 -7.56 8.22
C LYS A 159 -1.91 -7.11 7.93
N LEU A 160 -1.07 -7.03 8.96
CA LEU A 160 0.32 -6.64 8.81
C LEU A 160 1.11 -7.67 7.99
N ASN A 161 0.89 -8.96 8.24
CA ASN A 161 1.62 -10.05 7.59
C ASN A 161 1.09 -10.38 6.19
N ILE A 162 -0.22 -10.34 5.97
CA ILE A 162 -0.83 -10.42 4.62
C ILE A 162 -0.32 -9.29 3.72
N ARG A 163 -0.05 -8.09 4.28
CA ARG A 163 0.59 -7.01 3.53
C ARG A 163 2.01 -7.35 3.08
N LYS A 164 2.76 -8.17 3.82
CA LYS A 164 4.07 -8.69 3.39
C LYS A 164 3.92 -9.64 2.21
N LEU A 165 2.97 -10.58 2.29
CA LEU A 165 2.65 -11.50 1.18
C LEU A 165 2.19 -10.73 -0.08
N LYS A 166 1.36 -9.70 0.09
CA LYS A 166 0.94 -8.81 -1.00
C LYS A 166 2.13 -8.11 -1.67
N ASN A 167 3.13 -7.69 -0.89
CA ASN A 167 4.32 -7.05 -1.44
C ASN A 167 5.21 -8.02 -2.22
N LEU A 168 5.12 -9.32 -1.93
CA LEU A 168 5.73 -10.40 -2.73
C LEU A 168 4.89 -10.79 -3.96
N GLY A 169 3.73 -10.15 -4.15
CA GLY A 169 2.84 -10.44 -5.27
C GLY A 169 1.96 -11.67 -5.07
N LEU A 170 1.94 -12.30 -3.89
CA LEU A 170 1.23 -13.58 -3.65
C LEU A 170 -0.25 -13.44 -3.31
N THR A 171 -0.68 -12.26 -2.85
CA THR A 171 -2.07 -12.02 -2.46
C THR A 171 -2.60 -10.71 -3.04
N ILE A 172 -3.92 -10.68 -3.27
CA ILE A 172 -4.67 -9.51 -3.69
C ILE A 172 -5.64 -9.16 -2.57
N SER A 173 -5.55 -7.92 -2.07
CA SER A 173 -6.51 -7.39 -1.09
C SER A 173 -7.58 -6.59 -1.82
N HIS A 174 -8.84 -6.96 -1.60
CA HIS A 174 -10.01 -6.24 -2.11
C HIS A 174 -10.54 -5.25 -1.08
N ASN A 175 -11.59 -4.52 -1.44
CA ASN A 175 -12.36 -3.72 -0.47
C ASN A 175 -12.89 -4.60 0.67
N VAL A 176 -13.27 -5.84 0.34
CA VAL A 176 -13.68 -6.86 1.31
C VAL A 176 -12.89 -8.14 1.04
N GLY A 177 -12.02 -8.49 1.97
CA GLY A 177 -11.30 -9.76 1.97
C GLY A 177 -10.11 -9.87 1.03
N TYR A 178 -9.64 -11.11 0.90
CA TYR A 178 -8.39 -11.45 0.24
C TYR A 178 -8.59 -12.61 -0.73
N ARG A 179 -7.75 -12.67 -1.75
CA ARG A 179 -7.56 -13.86 -2.59
C ARG A 179 -6.08 -14.05 -2.91
N LEU A 180 -5.70 -15.24 -3.35
CA LEU A 180 -4.39 -15.41 -3.97
C LEU A 180 -4.34 -14.66 -5.30
N SER A 181 -3.14 -14.22 -5.67
CA SER A 181 -2.88 -13.77 -7.03
C SER A 181 -2.63 -14.97 -7.96
N PRO A 182 -2.65 -14.78 -9.29
CA PRO A 182 -2.13 -15.79 -10.21
C PRO A 182 -0.77 -16.38 -9.79
N LEU A 183 0.16 -15.52 -9.36
CA LEU A 183 1.47 -15.96 -8.84
C LEU A 183 1.34 -16.78 -7.55
N GLY A 184 0.47 -16.37 -6.63
CA GLY A 184 0.27 -17.06 -5.35
C GLY A 184 -0.37 -18.44 -5.53
N GLU A 185 -1.32 -18.58 -6.46
CA GLU A 185 -1.90 -19.88 -6.80
C GLU A 185 -0.83 -20.82 -7.37
N HIS A 186 -0.08 -20.35 -8.37
CA HIS A 186 1.00 -21.11 -8.99
C HIS A 186 2.07 -21.52 -7.97
N PHE A 187 2.50 -20.61 -7.09
CA PHE A 187 3.46 -20.91 -6.03
C PHE A 187 2.95 -22.01 -5.07
N ILE A 188 1.67 -22.00 -4.71
CA ILE A 188 1.09 -23.04 -3.84
C ILE A 188 0.95 -24.38 -4.56
N GLU A 189 0.66 -24.37 -5.86
CA GLU A 189 0.61 -25.58 -6.68
C GLU A 189 1.99 -26.23 -6.79
N GLU A 190 3.04 -25.45 -7.05
CA GLU A 190 4.42 -25.94 -7.08
C GLU A 190 4.86 -26.45 -5.70
N LEU A 191 4.57 -25.72 -4.61
CA LEU A 191 4.92 -26.13 -3.25
C LEU A 191 4.27 -27.47 -2.86
N LYS A 192 3.07 -27.76 -3.35
CA LYS A 192 2.39 -29.06 -3.13
C LYS A 192 2.93 -30.17 -4.02
N GLY A 193 3.51 -29.85 -5.17
CA GLY A 193 4.15 -30.81 -6.06
C GLY A 193 5.52 -31.29 -5.57
N GLU A 194 6.16 -30.53 -4.67
CA GLU A 194 7.43 -30.89 -4.02
C GLU A 194 7.27 -31.78 -2.77
N GLN A 195 6.06 -31.92 -2.22
CA GLN A 195 5.76 -32.72 -1.01
C GLN A 195 5.34 -34.15 -1.36
#